data_AF-A0AAE7BI23-F1
#
_entry.id   AF-A0AAE7BI23-F1
#
_cell.length_a   1.000
_cell.length_b   1.000
_cell.length_c   1.000
_cell.angle_alpha   90.00
_cell.angle_beta   90.00
_cell.angle_gamma   90.00
#
_symmetry.space_group_name_H-M   'P 1'
#
loop_
_entity.id
_entity.type
_entity.pdbx_description
1 polymer ?
#
loop_
_entity_poly.entity_id
_entity_poly.type
_entity_poly.pdbx_seq_one_letter_code
_entity_poly.pdbx_strand_id
1 'polypeptide(L)'
;MSEIMNCPECNHEILTRMGTICPNCGYTVGYFNGDGKRKKYGKFFALTVFIPFISFVTILFAQMNKYTMIVGIAIFFYLAIKSCPLLFKDIFLTKFERIFFWLVWIFANSLLFALIFNILKKGFEG
;
A
#
# COMPACT_ATOMS: atom_id res chain seq x y z
N MET A 1 2.90 10.72 29.27
CA MET A 1 4.06 11.63 29.27
C MET A 1 4.35 12.02 27.83
N SER A 2 4.45 13.32 27.55
CA SER A 2 4.93 13.81 26.26
C SER A 2 6.45 13.69 26.24
N GLU A 3 6.98 12.88 25.34
CA GLU A 3 8.42 12.78 25.11
C GLU A 3 8.92 14.05 24.41
N ILE A 4 10.09 14.52 24.84
CA ILE A 4 10.76 15.73 24.33
C ILE A 4 12.00 15.26 23.58
N MET A 5 12.27 15.84 22.42
CA MET A 5 13.49 15.61 21.64
C MET A 5 14.15 16.93 21.29
N ASN A 6 15.45 16.91 21.04
CA ASN A 6 16.13 18.08 20.51
C ASN A 6 15.89 18.20 19.01
N CYS A 7 15.62 19.42 18.54
CA CYS A 7 15.45 19.73 17.14
C CYS A 7 16.76 19.41 16.38
N PRO A 8 16.72 18.66 15.28
CA PRO A 8 17.92 18.30 14.53
C PRO A 8 18.64 19.49 13.86
N GLU A 9 17.96 20.63 13.70
CA GLU A 9 18.54 21.82 13.05
C GLU A 9 19.08 22.85 14.05
N CYS A 10 18.35 23.13 15.14
CA CYS A 10 18.74 24.17 16.10
C CYS A 10 18.94 23.66 17.54
N ASN A 11 18.88 22.34 17.74
CA ASN A 11 19.05 21.66 19.03
C ASN A 11 18.11 22.14 20.15
N HIS A 12 17.04 22.86 19.80
CA HIS A 12 16.02 23.32 20.74
C HIS A 12 15.07 22.18 21.13
N GLU A 13 14.66 22.13 22.39
CA GLU A 13 13.73 21.12 22.90
C GLU A 13 12.34 21.29 22.26
N ILE A 14 11.88 20.25 21.56
CA ILE A 14 10.58 20.19 20.90
C ILE A 14 9.86 18.89 21.28
N LEU A 15 8.53 18.92 21.20
CA LEU A 15 7.72 17.72 21.39
C LEU A 15 8.00 16.73 20.24
N THR A 16 8.13 15.44 20.56
CA THR A 16 8.27 14.37 19.56
C THR A 16 6.99 14.11 18.75
N ARG A 17 5.91 14.86 19.02
CA ARG A 17 4.64 14.68 18.31
C ARG A 17 4.77 15.12 16.86
N MET A 18 4.25 14.28 15.98
CA MET A 18 4.14 14.60 14.55
C MET A 18 3.31 15.86 14.34
N GLY A 19 3.77 16.71 13.42
CA GLY A 19 3.18 18.03 13.17
C GLY A 19 3.65 19.13 14.12
N THR A 20 4.52 18.83 15.10
CA THR A 20 5.15 19.88 15.92
C THR A 20 6.10 20.69 15.04
N ILE A 21 5.92 22.01 15.01
CA ILE A 21 6.81 22.95 14.33
C ILE A 21 7.75 23.54 15.37
N CYS A 22 9.06 23.48 15.13
CA CYS A 22 10.05 24.09 16.00
C CYS A 22 9.87 25.61 15.96
N PRO A 23 9.68 26.28 17.11
CA PRO A 23 9.45 27.73 17.15
C PRO A 23 10.67 28.54 16.72
N ASN A 24 11.88 27.97 16.79
CA ASN A 24 13.13 28.70 16.57
C ASN A 24 13.65 28.59 15.13
N CYS A 25 13.49 27.45 14.47
CA CYS A 25 14.00 27.23 13.09
C CYS A 25 12.91 26.87 12.07
N GLY A 26 11.66 26.65 12.50
CA GLY A 26 10.57 26.24 11.60
C GLY A 26 10.60 24.76 11.19
N TYR A 27 11.56 23.97 11.68
CA TYR A 27 11.62 22.53 11.40
C TYR A 27 10.34 21.81 11.84
N THR A 28 9.76 21.01 10.96
CA THR A 28 8.51 20.27 11.24
C THR A 28 8.80 18.80 11.55
N VAL A 29 8.24 18.30 12.65
CA VAL A 29 8.33 16.87 13.02
C VAL A 29 7.43 16.05 12.09
N GLY A 30 8.03 15.41 11.09
CA GLY A 30 7.37 14.54 10.12
C GLY A 30 7.35 13.07 10.51
N TYR A 31 6.49 12.32 9.83
CA TYR A 31 6.21 10.90 10.07
C TYR A 31 7.42 9.96 9.90
N PHE A 32 8.46 10.40 9.17
CA PHE A 32 9.67 9.60 8.90
C PHE A 32 10.96 10.43 8.92
N ASN A 33 11.05 11.41 9.82
CA ASN A 33 12.23 12.28 9.89
C ASN A 33 13.52 11.47 10.05
N GLY A 34 14.41 11.55 9.04
CA GLY A 34 15.72 10.89 9.02
C GLY A 34 15.71 9.37 8.82
N ASP A 35 14.54 8.74 8.64
CA ASP A 35 14.41 7.28 8.71
C ASP A 35 14.28 6.64 7.30
N GLY A 36 15.11 5.65 6.98
CA GLY A 36 15.09 4.92 5.70
C GLY A 36 13.76 4.19 5.42
N LYS A 37 12.90 4.13 6.45
CA LYS A 37 11.52 3.62 6.39
C LYS A 37 10.61 4.46 5.50
N ARG A 38 10.85 5.78 5.32
CA ARG A 38 10.03 6.65 4.46
C ARG A 38 9.90 6.10 3.04
N LYS A 39 11.04 5.76 2.44
CA LYS A 39 11.13 5.29 1.05
C LYS A 39 10.47 3.92 0.90
N LYS A 40 10.63 3.04 1.89
CA LYS A 40 9.99 1.72 1.92
C LYS A 40 8.47 1.82 2.08
N TYR A 41 8.00 2.70 2.97
CA TYR A 41 6.57 2.97 3.15
C TYR A 41 5.93 3.54 1.88
N GLY A 42 6.54 4.57 1.29
CA GLY A 42 6.03 5.17 0.05
C GLY A 42 5.93 4.14 -1.09
N LYS A 43 6.95 3.26 -1.22
CA LYS A 43 6.92 2.16 -2.19
C LYS A 43 5.79 1.16 -1.91
N PHE A 44 5.62 0.75 -0.65
CA PHE A 44 4.54 -0.15 -0.24
C PHE A 44 3.16 0.46 -0.50
N PHE A 45 2.97 1.72 -0.13
CA PHE A 45 1.73 2.46 -0.34
C PHE A 45 1.36 2.50 -1.82
N ALA A 46 2.28 2.94 -2.67
CA ALA A 46 2.08 2.97 -4.11
C ALA A 46 1.74 1.57 -4.65
N LEU A 47 2.51 0.56 -4.23
CA LEU A 47 2.33 -0.82 -4.67
C LEU A 47 0.93 -1.35 -4.29
N THR A 48 0.44 -1.06 -3.09
CA THR A 48 -0.86 -1.54 -2.60
C THR A 48 -2.04 -0.85 -3.30
N VAL A 49 -1.90 0.43 -3.67
CA VAL A 49 -2.96 1.20 -4.33
C VAL A 49 -2.99 0.96 -5.84
N PHE A 50 -1.83 0.91 -6.50
CA PHE A 50 -1.75 0.76 -7.96
C PHE A 50 -1.90 -0.68 -8.43
N ILE A 51 -1.50 -1.70 -7.65
CA ILE A 51 -1.62 -3.09 -8.09
C ILE A 51 -3.06 -3.51 -8.39
N PRO A 52 -4.06 -3.23 -7.54
CA PRO A 52 -5.44 -3.56 -7.86
C PRO A 52 -5.90 -2.95 -9.18
N PHE A 53 -5.49 -1.72 -9.47
CA PHE A 53 -5.82 -1.04 -10.72
C PHE A 53 -5.14 -1.69 -11.93
N ILE A 54 -3.84 -1.99 -11.84
CA ILE A 54 -3.10 -2.70 -12.90
C ILE A 54 -3.70 -4.08 -13.14
N SER A 55 -4.03 -4.82 -12.08
CA SER A 55 -4.69 -6.11 -12.15
C SER A 55 -6.07 -6.01 -12.81
N PHE A 56 -6.86 -5.00 -12.45
CA PHE A 56 -8.16 -4.75 -13.08
C PHE A 56 -8.03 -4.58 -14.59
N VAL A 57 -7.15 -3.68 -15.02
CA VAL A 57 -6.90 -3.41 -16.45
C VAL A 57 -6.40 -4.67 -17.17
N THR A 58 -5.47 -5.40 -16.54
CA THR A 58 -4.93 -6.65 -17.10
C THR A 58 -6.04 -7.67 -17.32
N ILE A 59 -6.93 -7.88 -16.34
CA ILE A 59 -8.05 -8.81 -16.46
C ILE A 59 -9.05 -8.36 -17.55
N LEU A 60 -9.32 -7.06 -17.65
CA LEU A 60 -10.21 -6.52 -18.68
C LEU A 60 -9.70 -6.79 -20.10
N PHE A 61 -8.40 -6.67 -20.36
CA PHE A 61 -7.85 -7.00 -21.68
C PHE A 61 -7.68 -8.51 -21.88
N ALA A 62 -7.36 -9.23 -20.81
CA ALA A 62 -7.17 -10.68 -20.85
C ALA A 62 -8.46 -11.46 -21.16
N GLN A 63 -9.64 -10.88 -20.89
CA GLN A 63 -10.93 -11.55 -21.09
C GLN A 63 -11.28 -11.87 -22.55
N MET A 64 -10.54 -11.32 -23.53
CA MET A 64 -10.84 -11.53 -24.95
C MET A 64 -10.60 -12.97 -25.43
N ASN A 65 -9.68 -13.70 -24.78
CA ASN A 65 -9.33 -15.06 -25.17
C ASN A 65 -9.09 -15.90 -23.91
N LYS A 66 -9.51 -17.16 -23.93
CA LYS A 66 -9.27 -18.13 -22.85
C LYS A 66 -7.79 -18.21 -22.45
N TYR A 67 -6.88 -18.23 -23.43
CA TYR A 67 -5.44 -18.33 -23.14
C TYR A 67 -4.90 -17.07 -22.46
N THR A 68 -5.30 -15.89 -22.93
CA THR A 68 -4.91 -14.62 -22.31
C THR A 68 -5.51 -14.48 -20.91
N MET A 69 -6.73 -14.98 -20.68
CA MET A 69 -7.34 -14.99 -19.36
C MET A 69 -6.52 -15.82 -18.37
N ILE A 70 -6.09 -17.03 -18.74
CA ILE A 70 -5.28 -17.88 -17.85
C ILE A 70 -3.99 -17.13 -17.45
N VAL A 71 -3.32 -16.47 -18.40
CA VAL A 71 -2.15 -15.65 -18.12
C VAL A 71 -2.50 -14.46 -17.21
N GLY A 72 -3.61 -13.77 -17.47
CA GLY A 72 -4.09 -12.66 -16.65
C GLY A 72 -4.37 -13.06 -15.20
N ILE A 73 -4.98 -14.23 -14.99
CA ILE A 73 -5.24 -14.79 -13.65
C ILE A 73 -3.91 -15.10 -12.94
N ALA A 74 -2.94 -15.70 -13.63
CA ALA A 74 -1.63 -15.98 -13.06
C ALA A 74 -0.90 -14.69 -12.62
N ILE A 75 -0.94 -13.65 -13.46
CA ILE A 75 -0.39 -12.32 -13.13
C ILE A 75 -1.12 -11.70 -11.94
N PHE A 76 -2.45 -11.79 -11.90
CA PHE A 76 -3.25 -11.30 -10.78
C PHE A 76 -2.82 -11.93 -9.44
N PHE A 77 -2.73 -13.26 -9.36
CA PHE A 77 -2.31 -13.93 -8.13
C PHE A 77 -0.87 -13.57 -7.73
N TYR A 78 0.03 -13.48 -8.71
CA TYR A 78 1.42 -13.04 -8.47
C TYR A 78 1.46 -11.64 -7.85
N LEU A 79 0.73 -10.68 -8.43
CA LEU A 79 0.68 -9.30 -7.94
C LEU A 79 -0.06 -9.19 -6.60
N ALA A 80 -1.11 -9.97 -6.39
CA ALA A 80 -1.83 -10.02 -5.11
C ALA A 80 -0.91 -10.48 -3.97
N ILE A 81 -0.12 -11.54 -4.20
CA ILE A 81 0.86 -12.02 -3.21
C ILE A 81 1.92 -10.95 -2.94
N LYS A 82 2.51 -10.36 -3.99
CA LYS A 82 3.55 -9.32 -3.85
C LYS A 82 3.06 -8.06 -3.15
N SER A 83 1.78 -7.73 -3.28
CA SER A 83 1.15 -6.58 -2.62
C SER A 83 0.62 -6.84 -1.22
N CYS A 84 0.75 -8.07 -0.72
CA CYS A 84 0.20 -8.43 0.57
C CYS A 84 0.83 -7.60 1.72
N PRO A 85 0.02 -6.88 2.52
CA PRO A 85 0.52 -6.09 3.66
C PRO A 85 1.29 -6.94 4.69
N LEU A 86 1.06 -8.25 4.75
CA LEU A 86 1.75 -9.18 5.64
C LEU A 86 3.25 -9.32 5.34
N LEU A 87 3.68 -9.02 4.13
CA LEU A 87 5.11 -9.02 3.74
C LEU A 87 5.86 -7.77 4.25
N PHE A 88 5.12 -6.76 4.72
CA PHE A 88 5.65 -5.44 5.09
C PHE A 88 5.34 -5.07 6.54
N LYS A 89 5.22 -6.06 7.43
CA LYS A 89 4.82 -5.88 8.84
C LYS A 89 5.65 -4.86 9.61
N ASP A 90 6.93 -4.71 9.25
CA ASP A 90 7.92 -3.84 9.91
C ASP A 90 7.85 -2.37 9.45
N ILE A 91 7.02 -2.07 8.45
CA ILE A 91 6.86 -0.72 7.89
C ILE A 91 5.79 0.08 8.64
N PHE A 92 4.81 -0.59 9.24
CA PHE A 92 3.68 0.05 9.91
C PHE A 92 4.10 0.57 11.29
N LEU A 93 3.85 1.86 11.53
CA LEU A 93 4.12 2.51 12.81
C LEU A 93 2.97 2.27 13.80
N THR A 94 1.74 2.21 13.30
CA THR A 94 0.55 2.02 14.14
C THR A 94 -0.18 0.71 13.86
N LYS A 95 -0.85 0.16 14.88
CA LYS A 95 -1.74 -1.01 14.72
C LYS A 95 -2.90 -0.69 13.76
N PHE A 96 -3.37 0.55 13.76
CA PHE A 96 -4.45 1.03 12.89
C PHE A 96 -4.07 0.94 11.41
N GLU A 97 -2.91 1.47 11.02
CA GLU A 97 -2.45 1.40 9.62
C GLU A 97 -2.37 -0.04 9.12
N ARG A 98 -1.82 -0.93 9.94
CA ARG A 98 -1.70 -2.35 9.57
C ARG A 98 -3.07 -2.98 9.27
N ILE A 99 -4.06 -2.70 10.11
CA ILE A 99 -5.43 -3.19 9.91
C ILE A 99 -6.05 -2.54 8.67
N PHE A 100 -5.89 -1.22 8.51
CA PHE A 100 -6.42 -0.47 7.38
C PHE A 100 -5.90 -1.01 6.03
N PHE A 101 -4.59 -1.14 5.86
CA PHE A 101 -4.02 -1.65 4.61
C PHE A 101 -4.40 -3.11 4.35
N TRP A 102 -4.52 -3.92 5.41
CA TRP A 102 -4.98 -5.30 5.28
C TRP A 102 -6.44 -5.37 4.80
N LEU A 103 -7.32 -4.54 5.35
CA LEU A 103 -8.72 -4.43 4.91
C LEU A 103 -8.82 -3.96 3.46
N VAL A 104 -8.08 -2.91 3.09
CA VAL A 104 -8.06 -2.40 1.71
C VAL A 104 -7.57 -3.48 0.74
N TRP A 105 -6.52 -4.21 1.08
CA TRP A 105 -5.99 -5.28 0.26
C TRP A 105 -7.01 -6.42 0.08
N ILE A 106 -7.66 -6.88 1.14
CA ILE A 106 -8.69 -7.94 1.05
C ILE A 106 -9.86 -7.47 0.18
N PHE A 107 -10.35 -6.26 0.43
CA PHE A 107 -11.50 -5.72 -0.28
C PHE A 107 -11.22 -5.54 -1.77
N ALA A 108 -10.06 -5.02 -2.14
CA ALA A 108 -9.70 -4.84 -3.54
C ALA A 108 -9.53 -6.19 -4.27
N ASN A 109 -8.85 -7.16 -3.64
CA ASN A 109 -8.65 -8.47 -4.24
C ASN A 109 -9.93 -9.31 -4.30
N SER A 110 -10.86 -9.16 -3.36
CA SER A 110 -12.15 -9.86 -3.41
C SER A 110 -13.03 -9.37 -4.56
N LEU A 111 -13.04 -8.06 -4.82
CA LEU A 111 -13.72 -7.49 -5.99
C LEU A 111 -13.12 -7.98 -7.31
N LEU A 112 -11.79 -8.02 -7.40
CA LEU A 112 -11.10 -8.56 -8.59
C LEU A 112 -11.37 -10.05 -8.77
N PHE A 113 -11.39 -10.82 -7.68
CA PHE A 113 -11.71 -12.23 -7.73
C PHE A 113 -13.16 -12.46 -8.19
N ALA A 114 -14.11 -11.65 -7.71
CA ALA A 114 -15.50 -11.71 -8.17
C ALA A 114 -15.62 -11.38 -9.67
N LEU A 115 -14.87 -10.38 -10.16
CA LEU A 115 -14.79 -10.06 -11.59
C LEU A 115 -14.28 -11.26 -12.40
N ILE A 116 -13.16 -11.87 -11.98
CA ILE A 116 -12.58 -13.06 -12.62
C ILE A 116 -13.61 -14.19 -12.65
N PHE A 117 -14.27 -14.47 -11.52
CA PHE A 117 -15.28 -15.51 -11.42
C PHE A 117 -16.46 -15.26 -12.38
N ASN A 118 -16.95 -14.03 -12.46
CA ASN A 118 -18.03 -13.66 -13.37
C ASN A 118 -17.65 -13.84 -14.85
N ILE A 119 -16.42 -13.46 -15.24
CA ILE A 119 -15.90 -13.67 -16.59
C ILE A 119 -15.82 -15.16 -16.91
N LEU A 120 -15.25 -15.96 -15.99
CA LEU A 120 -15.15 -17.41 -16.17
C LEU A 120 -16.52 -18.09 -16.26
N LYS A 121 -17.51 -17.62 -15.49
CA LYS A 121 -18.88 -18.13 -15.53
C LYS A 121 -19.60 -17.77 -16.84
N LYS A 122 -19.38 -16.56 -17.38
CA LYS A 122 -19.89 -16.15 -18.69
C LYS A 122 -19.36 -17.07 -19.79
N GLY A 123 -18.12 -17.56 -19.64
CA GLY A 123 -17.43 -18.34 -20.66
C GLY A 123 -16.81 -17.44 -21.74
N PHE A 124 -15.93 -18.03 -22.53
CA PHE A 124 -15.32 -17.37 -23.69
C PHE A 124 -16.11 -17.78 -24.92
N GLU A 125 -16.82 -16.84 -25.54
CA GLU A 125 -17.33 -17.01 -26.89
C GLU A 125 -16.10 -17.07 -27.81
N GLY A 126 -15.84 -18.24 -28.36
CA GLY A 126 -14.75 -18.49 -29.31
C GLY A 126 -15.19 -18.19 -30.73
#